data_AF-A0A936NE69-F1
#
_entry.id   AF-A0A936NE69-F1
#
_cell.length_a   1.000
_cell.length_b   1.000
_cell.length_c   1.000
_cell.angle_alpha   90.00
_cell.angle_beta   90.00
_cell.angle_gamma   90.00
#
_symmetry.space_group_name_H-M   'P 1'
#
loop_
_entity.id
_entity.type
_entity.pdbx_description
1 polymer ?
#
loop_
_entity_poly.entity_id
_entity_poly.type
_entity_poly.pdbx_seq_one_letter_code
_entity_poly.pdbx_strand_id
1 'polypeptide(L)'
;MTDDLPSDEQLLALLEAADVQSHLAAGASDTDGLAVQYRIEPGDRQWWWSTRKGSPSTGIGRLDDPDVVVTCDPATARGLLDGTLEVSRAFLLGRLRVDGELGLALPQAAAHRPAATPPGRRG
;
A
#
# COMPACT_ATOMS: atom_id res chain seq x y z
N MET A 1 -16.40 20.39 -9.99
CA MET A 1 -16.42 18.96 -9.64
C MET A 1 -15.02 18.64 -9.16
N THR A 2 -14.75 19.06 -7.94
CA THR A 2 -13.41 19.15 -7.35
C THR A 2 -13.64 18.85 -5.87
N ASP A 3 -12.77 18.07 -5.25
CA ASP A 3 -12.77 17.75 -3.81
C ASP A 3 -13.45 16.42 -3.38
N ASP A 4 -13.02 15.27 -3.93
CA ASP A 4 -13.24 13.94 -3.29
C ASP A 4 -11.95 13.37 -2.69
N LEU A 5 -10.90 14.21 -2.56
CA LEU A 5 -9.63 13.82 -1.95
C LEU A 5 -9.62 14.21 -0.48
N PRO A 6 -9.36 13.27 0.44
CA PRO A 6 -9.36 13.57 1.87
C PRO A 6 -8.32 14.64 2.21
N SER A 7 -8.73 15.70 2.93
CA SER A 7 -7.89 16.73 3.55
C SER A 7 -6.69 16.14 4.28
N ASP A 8 -5.60 16.89 4.44
CA ASP A 8 -4.38 16.33 5.06
C ASP A 8 -4.71 15.93 6.50
N GLU A 9 -5.54 16.71 7.18
CA GLU A 9 -6.13 16.33 8.47
C GLU A 9 -6.94 15.02 8.40
N GLN A 10 -7.76 14.84 7.37
CA GLN A 10 -8.58 13.62 7.19
C GLN A 10 -7.71 12.41 6.84
N LEU A 11 -6.68 12.60 6.02
CA LEU A 11 -5.71 11.58 5.66
C LEU A 11 -4.90 11.17 6.88
N LEU A 12 -4.51 12.14 7.72
CA LEU A 12 -3.81 11.87 8.97
C LEU A 12 -4.70 11.10 9.92
N ALA A 13 -5.94 11.55 10.12
CA ALA A 13 -6.92 10.85 10.94
C ALA A 13 -7.20 9.42 10.46
N LEU A 14 -7.25 9.19 9.14
CA LEU A 14 -7.36 7.86 8.54
C LEU A 14 -6.11 7.02 8.81
N LEU A 15 -4.92 7.58 8.60
CA LEU A 15 -3.66 6.88 8.88
C LEU A 15 -3.56 6.51 10.36
N GLU A 16 -4.02 7.37 11.27
CA GLU A 16 -4.02 7.13 12.72
C GLU A 16 -5.18 6.24 13.20
N ALA A 17 -6.13 5.89 12.33
CA ALA A 17 -7.24 5.02 12.70
C ALA A 17 -6.73 3.63 13.10
N ALA A 18 -7.29 3.06 14.16
CA ALA A 18 -6.82 1.79 14.72
C ALA A 18 -6.86 0.62 13.73
N ASP A 19 -7.89 0.55 12.87
CA ASP A 19 -8.01 -0.47 11.82
C ASP A 19 -6.89 -0.33 10.78
N VAL A 20 -6.58 0.90 10.38
CA VAL A 20 -5.51 1.21 9.43
C VAL A 20 -4.15 0.89 10.04
N GLN A 21 -3.90 1.32 11.29
CA GLN A 21 -2.68 0.97 12.02
C GLN A 21 -2.50 -0.54 12.16
N SER A 22 -3.59 -1.28 12.41
CA SER A 22 -3.57 -2.74 12.50
C SER A 22 -3.23 -3.39 11.17
N HIS A 23 -3.82 -2.90 10.08
CA HIS A 23 -3.52 -3.38 8.73
C HIS A 23 -2.06 -3.11 8.32
N LEU A 24 -1.57 -1.90 8.59
CA LEU A 24 -0.18 -1.51 8.34
C LEU A 24 0.82 -2.32 9.16
N ALA A 25 0.49 -2.65 10.41
CA ALA A 25 1.31 -3.52 11.26
C ALA A 25 1.35 -4.97 10.76
N ALA A 26 0.25 -5.48 10.22
CA ALA A 26 0.23 -6.78 9.56
C ALA A 26 1.17 -6.78 8.34
N GLY A 27 1.10 -5.76 7.48
CA GLY A 27 2.00 -5.62 6.33
C GLY A 27 3.48 -5.46 6.70
N ALA A 28 3.77 -4.87 7.86
CA ALA A 28 5.14 -4.73 8.37
C ALA A 28 5.75 -6.05 8.86
N SER A 29 4.92 -6.96 9.37
CA SER A 29 5.39 -8.22 9.94
C SER A 29 6.07 -9.11 8.89
N ASP A 30 5.67 -8.97 7.62
CA ASP A 30 6.25 -9.68 6.48
C ASP A 30 7.31 -8.86 5.73
N THR A 31 7.66 -7.65 6.19
CA THR A 31 8.54 -6.75 5.45
C THR A 31 9.36 -5.84 6.38
N ASP A 32 10.65 -6.14 6.50
CA ASP A 32 11.62 -5.31 7.24
C ASP A 32 12.38 -4.37 6.31
N GLY A 33 12.62 -3.13 6.74
CA GLY A 33 13.46 -2.18 6.00
C GLY A 33 12.85 -1.51 4.77
N LEU A 34 11.53 -1.63 4.53
CA LEU A 34 10.88 -1.05 3.35
C LEU A 34 10.35 0.37 3.62
N ALA A 35 10.45 1.26 2.64
CA ALA A 35 9.84 2.58 2.63
C ALA A 35 9.02 2.77 1.34
N VAL A 36 7.71 2.93 1.48
CA VAL A 36 6.78 3.09 0.38
C VAL A 36 6.20 4.51 0.40
N GLN A 37 6.34 5.22 -0.71
CA GLN A 37 5.68 6.48 -0.98
C GLN A 37 4.40 6.22 -1.78
N TYR A 38 3.29 6.82 -1.36
CA TYR A 38 2.05 6.86 -2.10
C TYR A 38 1.79 8.28 -2.61
N ARG A 39 1.39 8.41 -3.87
CA ARG A 39 1.02 9.67 -4.54
C ARG A 39 -0.35 9.51 -5.18
N ILE A 40 -1.21 10.51 -5.00
CA ILE A 40 -2.55 10.52 -5.59
C ILE A 40 -2.60 11.49 -6.77
N GLU A 41 -3.05 11.02 -7.93
CA GLU A 41 -3.23 11.83 -9.14
C GLU A 41 -4.63 11.66 -9.75
N PRO A 42 -5.32 12.74 -10.18
CA PRO A 42 -4.88 14.13 -10.15
C PRO A 42 -4.93 14.73 -8.74
N GLY A 43 -3.86 15.44 -8.35
CA GLY A 43 -3.71 16.06 -7.03
C GLY A 43 -2.23 16.15 -6.61
N ASP A 44 -1.98 16.78 -5.48
CA ASP A 44 -0.63 16.90 -4.88
C ASP A 44 -0.53 16.15 -3.55
N ARG A 45 -1.50 15.25 -3.27
CA ARG A 45 -1.53 14.51 -2.01
C ARG A 45 -0.63 13.31 -2.04
N GLN A 46 0.12 13.18 -0.97
CA GLN A 46 1.14 12.16 -0.82
C GLN A 46 1.17 11.73 0.63
N TRP A 47 1.36 10.44 0.88
CA TRP A 47 1.67 9.92 2.19
C TRP A 47 2.66 8.79 2.04
N TRP A 48 3.28 8.41 3.14
CA TRP A 48 4.26 7.35 3.15
C TRP A 48 4.01 6.38 4.29
N TRP A 49 4.55 5.18 4.11
CA TRP A 49 4.63 4.15 5.13
C TRP A 49 6.03 3.53 5.09
N SER A 50 6.63 3.27 6.24
CA SER A 50 7.94 2.64 6.33
C SER A 50 8.08 1.73 7.55
N THR A 51 8.85 0.66 7.38
CA THR A 51 9.28 -0.24 8.46
C THR A 51 10.78 -0.11 8.79
N ARG A 52 11.51 0.81 8.14
CA ARG A 52 12.96 1.02 8.33
C ARG A 52 13.38 1.29 9.78
N LYS A 53 12.46 1.74 10.65
CA LYS A 53 12.74 1.99 12.08
C LYS A 53 12.44 0.80 13.00
N GLY A 54 12.24 -0.40 12.44
CA GLY A 54 11.90 -1.61 13.19
C GLY A 54 10.44 -1.65 13.66
N SER A 55 9.63 -0.65 13.31
CA SER A 55 8.19 -0.61 13.55
C SER A 55 7.52 0.15 12.40
N PRO A 56 6.29 -0.22 12.01
CA PRO A 56 5.53 0.51 11.01
C PRO A 56 5.38 1.97 11.43
N SER A 57 5.68 2.89 10.53
CA SER A 57 5.51 4.32 10.69
C SER A 57 4.85 4.88 9.45
N THR A 58 3.93 5.83 9.61
CA THR A 58 3.30 6.56 8.51
C THR A 58 3.46 8.06 8.68
N GLY A 59 3.28 8.79 7.59
CA GLY A 59 3.21 10.24 7.63
C GLY A 59 2.69 10.83 6.33
N ILE A 60 2.22 12.07 6.42
CA ILE A 60 1.81 12.84 5.25
C ILE A 60 3.02 13.49 4.60
N GLY A 61 2.94 13.64 3.29
CA GLY A 61 3.94 14.30 2.47
C GLY A 61 4.85 13.29 1.79
N ARG A 62 6.08 13.76 1.54
CA ARG A 62 7.05 13.06 0.71
C ARG A 62 8.22 12.52 1.54
N LEU A 63 8.59 11.27 1.30
CA LEU A 63 9.87 10.69 1.68
C LEU A 63 10.97 11.13 0.71
N ASP A 64 12.13 11.48 1.26
CA ASP A 64 13.31 11.81 0.45
C ASP A 64 13.85 10.61 -0.33
N ASP A 65 13.81 9.41 0.28
CA ASP A 65 14.38 8.17 -0.27
C ASP A 65 13.39 6.99 -0.12
N PRO A 66 12.31 6.96 -0.92
CA PRO A 66 11.40 5.82 -0.95
C PRO A 66 11.97 4.68 -1.80
N ASP A 67 11.88 3.44 -1.30
CA ASP A 67 12.23 2.23 -2.06
C ASP A 67 11.23 1.98 -3.20
N VAL A 68 9.95 2.31 -2.95
CA VAL A 68 8.84 2.12 -3.88
C VAL A 68 7.97 3.37 -3.90
N VAL A 69 7.68 3.88 -5.08
CA VAL A 69 6.71 4.96 -5.29
C VAL A 69 5.48 4.39 -5.99
N VAL A 70 4.36 4.43 -5.30
CA VAL A 70 3.04 4.02 -5.79
C VAL A 70 2.26 5.27 -6.17
N THR A 71 1.87 5.39 -7.43
CA THR A 71 0.98 6.44 -7.92
C THR A 71 -0.37 5.84 -8.25
N CYS A 72 -1.45 6.45 -7.75
CA CYS A 72 -2.81 5.95 -7.90
C CYS A 72 -3.84 7.07 -8.04
N ASP A 73 -5.05 6.74 -8.46
CA ASP A 73 -6.16 7.68 -8.50
C ASP A 73 -6.86 7.84 -7.13
N PRO A 74 -7.63 8.93 -6.91
CA PRO A 74 -8.35 9.19 -5.66
C PRO A 74 -9.21 8.02 -5.15
N ALA A 75 -9.92 7.34 -6.05
CA ALA A 75 -10.82 6.26 -5.68
C ALA A 75 -10.02 5.01 -5.26
N THR A 76 -8.92 4.73 -5.95
CA THR A 76 -7.99 3.67 -5.57
C THR A 76 -7.32 3.98 -4.22
N ALA A 77 -6.84 5.21 -4.00
CA ALA A 77 -6.24 5.64 -2.74
C ALA A 77 -7.20 5.45 -1.55
N ARG A 78 -8.46 5.84 -1.71
CA ARG A 78 -9.50 5.62 -0.71
C ARG A 78 -9.74 4.14 -0.43
N GLY A 79 -9.77 3.32 -1.47
CA GLY A 79 -9.87 1.86 -1.32
C GLY A 79 -8.71 1.26 -0.52
N LEU A 80 -7.48 1.73 -0.75
CA LEU A 80 -6.29 1.32 0.00
C LEU A 80 -6.38 1.73 1.48
N LEU A 81 -6.77 2.98 1.74
CA LEU A 81 -6.87 3.54 3.09
C LEU A 81 -8.00 2.89 3.90
N ASP A 82 -9.13 2.62 3.28
CA ASP A 82 -10.28 1.97 3.91
C ASP A 82 -10.07 0.44 4.07
N GLY A 83 -8.94 -0.10 3.59
CA GLY A 83 -8.65 -1.53 3.61
C GLY A 83 -9.55 -2.38 2.69
N THR A 84 -10.36 -1.73 1.84
CA THR A 84 -11.28 -2.41 0.90
C THR A 84 -10.57 -2.85 -0.37
N LEU A 85 -9.38 -2.31 -0.64
CA LEU A 85 -8.55 -2.61 -1.79
C LEU A 85 -7.12 -2.88 -1.34
N GLU A 86 -6.61 -4.06 -1.68
CA GLU A 86 -5.22 -4.45 -1.41
C GLU A 86 -4.27 -3.83 -2.44
N VAL A 87 -3.09 -3.36 -2.02
CA VAL A 87 -2.05 -2.79 -2.90
C VAL A 87 -1.68 -3.77 -4.01
N SER A 88 -1.43 -5.03 -3.66
CA SER A 88 -1.11 -6.10 -4.63
C SER A 88 -2.22 -6.32 -5.65
N ARG A 89 -3.48 -6.21 -5.22
CA ARG A 89 -4.65 -6.37 -6.10
C ARG A 89 -4.84 -5.17 -7.00
N ALA A 90 -4.65 -3.96 -6.49
CA ALA A 90 -4.73 -2.73 -7.27
C ALA A 90 -3.60 -2.65 -8.31
N PHE A 91 -2.40 -3.14 -7.98
CA PHE A 91 -1.29 -3.29 -8.93
C PHE A 91 -1.62 -4.30 -10.03
N LEU A 92 -2.11 -5.50 -9.68
CA LEU A 92 -2.52 -6.53 -10.64
C LEU A 92 -3.66 -6.07 -11.57
N LEU A 93 -4.53 -5.18 -11.09
CA LEU A 93 -5.61 -4.59 -11.87
C LEU A 93 -5.16 -3.41 -12.75
N GLY A 94 -3.87 -3.04 -12.73
CA GLY A 94 -3.31 -1.91 -13.47
C GLY A 94 -3.78 -0.55 -12.97
N ARG A 95 -4.32 -0.48 -11.74
CA ARG A 95 -4.82 0.74 -11.10
C ARG A 95 -3.76 1.47 -10.28
N LEU A 96 -2.62 0.82 -10.07
CA LEU A 96 -1.43 1.41 -9.47
C LEU A 96 -0.32 1.47 -10.51
N ARG A 97 0.33 2.61 -10.57
CA ARG A 97 1.64 2.74 -11.20
C ARG A 97 2.69 2.62 -10.11
N VAL A 98 3.65 1.72 -10.29
CA VAL A 98 4.73 1.49 -9.32
C VAL A 98 6.05 1.86 -9.99
N ASP A 99 6.71 2.88 -9.45
CA ASP A 99 8.02 3.35 -9.87
C ASP A 99 9.04 3.01 -8.74
N GLY A 100 9.99 2.12 -9.01
CA GLY A 100 10.96 1.59 -8.04
C GLY A 100 11.56 0.25 -8.47
N GLU A 101 12.39 -0.38 -7.63
CA GLU A 101 12.86 -1.76 -7.87
C GLU A 101 11.70 -2.74 -7.65
N LEU A 102 11.00 -3.12 -8.74
CA LEU A 102 9.94 -4.13 -8.73
C LEU A 102 10.36 -5.45 -8.04
N GLY A 103 11.67 -5.75 -8.02
CA GLY A 103 12.27 -6.89 -7.31
C GLY A 103 12.10 -6.86 -5.79
N LEU A 104 12.02 -5.69 -5.17
CA LEU A 104 11.79 -5.52 -3.73
C LEU A 104 10.29 -5.47 -3.37
N ALA A 105 9.41 -5.19 -4.33
CA ALA A 105 7.96 -5.24 -4.17
C ALA A 105 7.37 -6.65 -4.38
N LEU A 106 8.09 -7.53 -5.08
CA LEU A 106 7.66 -8.90 -5.38
C LEU A 106 7.50 -9.86 -4.18
N PRO A 107 8.20 -9.73 -3.03
CA PRO A 107 7.91 -10.55 -1.84
C PRO A 107 6.46 -10.41 -1.36
N GLN A 108 5.84 -9.23 -1.56
CA GLN A 108 4.44 -8.96 -1.20
C GLN A 108 3.43 -9.66 -2.13
N ALA A 109 3.84 -10.08 -3.33
CA ALA A 109 3.01 -10.84 -4.26
C ALA A 109 3.11 -12.36 -4.04
N ALA A 110 4.27 -12.84 -3.56
CA ALA A 110 4.57 -14.27 -3.40
C ALA A 110 4.14 -14.86 -2.05
N ALA A 111 3.90 -14.04 -1.02
CA ALA A 111 3.44 -14.52 0.30
C ALA A 111 2.03 -15.14 0.28
N HIS A 112 1.25 -14.92 -0.78
CA HIS A 112 0.05 -15.72 -1.04
C HIS A 112 0.43 -16.96 -1.88
N ARG A 113 0.80 -18.05 -1.22
CA ARG A 113 0.69 -19.35 -1.90
C ARG A 113 -0.81 -19.63 -2.02
N PRO A 114 -1.41 -19.73 -3.20
CA PRO A 114 -2.74 -20.33 -3.28
C PRO A 114 -2.61 -21.75 -2.72
N ALA A 115 -3.57 -22.16 -1.91
CA ALA A 115 -3.74 -23.57 -1.57
C ALA A 115 -4.06 -24.33 -2.86
N ALA A 116 -3.02 -24.66 -3.63
CA ALA A 116 -3.10 -25.63 -4.70
C ALA A 116 -3.24 -26.99 -4.04
N THR A 117 -4.48 -27.45 -3.94
CA THR A 117 -4.79 -28.87 -3.77
C THR A 117 -4.00 -29.64 -4.84
N PRO A 118 -3.14 -30.61 -4.47
CA PRO A 118 -2.45 -31.41 -5.46
C PRO A 118 -3.47 -32.22 -6.27
N PRO A 119 -3.24 -32.49 -7.56
CA PRO A 119 -4.16 -33.27 -8.38
C PRO A 119 -4.15 -34.73 -7.90
N GLY A 120 -5.15 -35.09 -7.11
CA GLY A 120 -5.46 -36.47 -6.70
C GLY A 120 -6.22 -37.21 -7.79
N ARG A 121 -5.47 -37.65 -8.81
CA ARG A 121 -5.59 -38.90 -9.58
C ARG A 121 -6.98 -39.55 -9.77
N ARG A 122 -7.36 -39.68 -11.05
CA ARG A 122 -8.40 -40.60 -11.57
C ARG A 122 -8.31 -42.00 -10.93
N GLY A 123 -9.49 -42.56 -10.61
CA GLY A 123 -9.77 -43.97 -10.35
C GLY A 123 -11.26 -44.20 -10.51
#